data_AF-R2RPN5-F1
#
_entry.id   AF-R2RPN5-F1
#
_cell.length_a   1.000
_cell.length_b   1.000
_cell.length_c   1.000
_cell.angle_alpha   90.00
_cell.angle_beta   90.00
_cell.angle_gamma   90.00
#
_symmetry.space_group_name_H-M   'P 1'
#
loop_
_entity.id
_entity.type
_entity.pdbx_description
1 polymer ?
#
loop_
_entity_poly.entity_id
_entity_poly.type
_entity_poly.pdbx_seq_one_letter_code
_entity_poly.pdbx_strand_id
1 'polypeptide(L)'
;MHCYRITKYDPKYRNSKGHYPKNEWISVGDIGTIYDSKEFTLSDYLSVEEKYFEAVKSMMDEMKVETLKINELEKNHYLSINEEDSDELKKCMIYSKKK
;
A
#
# COMPACT_ATOMS: atom_id res chain seq x y z
N MET A 1 21.14 10.49 10.60
CA MET A 1 19.82 9.82 10.63
C MET A 1 19.40 9.60 9.19
N HIS A 2 19.25 8.34 8.77
CA HIS A 2 18.77 8.02 7.41
C HIS A 2 17.25 7.90 7.44
N CYS A 3 16.59 8.58 6.51
CA CYS A 3 15.14 8.52 6.33
C CYS A 3 14.86 8.07 4.90
N TYR A 4 14.13 6.97 4.76
CA TYR A 4 13.77 6.40 3.48
C TYR A 4 12.27 6.55 3.26
N ARG A 5 11.88 6.88 2.03
CA ARG A 5 10.49 6.89 1.59
C ARG A 5 10.31 5.83 0.52
N ILE A 6 9.53 4.81 0.82
CA ILE A 6 9.13 3.77 -0.12
C ILE A 6 7.79 4.20 -0.72
N THR A 7 7.64 4.10 -2.05
CA THR A 7 6.42 4.53 -2.74
C THR A 7 6.19 3.74 -4.02
N LYS A 8 4.92 3.50 -4.36
CA LYS A 8 4.50 2.85 -5.62
C LYS A 8 4.73 3.73 -6.86
N TYR A 9 4.85 5.04 -6.67
CA TYR A 9 4.91 6.01 -7.76
C TYR A 9 6.27 6.00 -8.44
N ASP A 10 6.32 5.47 -9.67
CA ASP A 10 7.55 5.40 -10.46
C ASP A 10 8.07 6.81 -10.80
N PRO A 11 9.28 7.19 -10.33
CA PRO A 11 9.79 8.55 -10.45
C PRO A 11 9.91 9.04 -11.90
N LYS A 12 9.98 8.14 -12.90
CA LYS A 12 10.06 8.54 -14.31
C LYS A 12 8.83 9.28 -14.82
N TYR A 13 7.68 9.09 -14.17
CA TYR A 13 6.45 9.80 -14.51
C TYR A 13 6.32 11.13 -13.79
N ARG A 14 7.26 11.51 -12.91
CA ARG A 14 7.23 12.82 -12.27
C ARG A 14 7.65 13.90 -13.27
N ASN A 15 6.91 15.00 -13.29
CA ASN A 15 7.29 16.15 -14.10
C ASN A 15 8.41 16.97 -13.41
N SER A 16 8.90 18.02 -14.08
CA SER A 16 9.93 18.92 -13.57
C SER A 16 9.56 19.66 -12.28
N LYS A 17 8.26 19.70 -11.91
CA LYS A 17 7.76 20.24 -10.64
C LYS A 17 7.57 19.17 -9.56
N GLY A 18 7.92 17.91 -9.86
CA GLY A 18 7.78 16.76 -8.95
C GLY A 18 6.37 16.18 -8.86
N HIS A 19 5.38 16.73 -9.58
CA HIS A 19 4.03 16.20 -9.61
C HIS A 19 4.00 14.87 -10.38
N TYR A 20 3.07 14.00 -10.00
CA TYR A 20 2.84 12.71 -10.64
C TYR A 20 1.49 12.76 -11.38
N PRO A 21 1.46 13.13 -12.67
CA PRO A 21 0.21 13.34 -13.42
C PRO A 21 -0.36 12.06 -14.04
N LYS A 22 0.31 10.91 -13.87
CA LYS A 22 -0.16 9.65 -14.46
C LYS A 22 -1.50 9.26 -13.81
N ASN A 23 -2.46 8.89 -14.66
CA ASN A 23 -3.79 8.49 -14.23
C ASN A 23 -3.78 7.04 -13.75
N GLU A 24 -3.57 6.83 -12.46
CA GLU A 24 -3.59 5.52 -11.82
C GLU A 24 -4.25 5.62 -10.45
N TRP A 25 -4.62 4.48 -9.89
CA TRP A 25 -5.24 4.40 -8.57
C TRP A 25 -4.41 5.09 -7.49
N ILE A 26 -5.08 5.72 -6.53
CA ILE A 26 -4.47 6.42 -5.41
C ILE A 26 -4.80 5.78 -4.06
N SER A 27 -5.84 4.95 -4.01
CA SER A 27 -6.31 4.32 -2.78
C SER A 27 -6.97 2.96 -3.04
N VAL A 28 -7.19 2.19 -1.96
CA VAL A 28 -8.01 0.96 -2.00
C VAL A 28 -9.47 1.23 -2.39
N GLY A 29 -9.97 2.44 -2.15
CA GLY A 29 -11.33 2.84 -2.52
C GLY A 29 -11.55 2.95 -4.03
N ASP A 30 -10.47 2.88 -4.82
CA ASP A 30 -10.52 2.95 -6.27
C ASP A 30 -10.76 1.56 -6.91
N ILE A 31 -10.81 0.47 -6.12
CA ILE A 31 -11.07 -0.89 -6.64
C ILE A 31 -12.38 -0.89 -7.46
N GLY A 32 -12.33 -1.50 -8.64
CA GLY A 32 -13.41 -1.49 -9.63
C GLY A 32 -13.37 -0.30 -10.60
N THR A 33 -12.50 0.69 -10.36
CA THR A 33 -12.29 1.81 -11.29
C THR A 33 -11.38 1.37 -12.45
N ILE A 34 -11.67 1.87 -13.65
CA ILE A 34 -10.87 1.60 -14.84
C ILE A 34 -9.80 2.70 -15.02
N TYR A 35 -8.54 2.28 -15.08
CA TYR A 35 -7.39 3.12 -15.39
C TYR A 35 -6.67 2.55 -16.62
N ASP A 36 -6.35 3.40 -17.61
CA ASP A 36 -5.69 2.99 -18.85
C ASP A 36 -6.32 1.74 -19.52
N SER A 37 -7.66 1.66 -19.52
CA SER A 37 -8.46 0.53 -20.05
C SER A 37 -8.33 -0.79 -19.28
N LYS A 38 -7.72 -0.79 -18.10
CA LYS A 38 -7.65 -1.94 -17.19
C LYS A 38 -8.41 -1.62 -15.90
N GLU A 39 -9.28 -2.52 -15.47
CA GLU A 39 -9.90 -2.44 -14.15
C GLU A 39 -8.85 -2.64 -13.05
N PHE A 40 -8.87 -1.76 -12.05
CA PHE A 40 -8.04 -1.89 -10.87
C PHE A 40 -8.70 -2.84 -9.86
N THR A 41 -8.03 -3.94 -9.55
CA THR A 41 -8.58 -5.03 -8.74
C THR A 41 -7.96 -5.08 -7.34
N LEU A 42 -8.60 -5.81 -6.42
CA LEU A 42 -8.03 -6.10 -5.11
C LEU A 42 -6.66 -6.80 -5.22
N SER A 43 -6.49 -7.70 -6.19
CA SER A 43 -5.22 -8.39 -6.44
C SER A 43 -4.12 -7.41 -6.84
N ASP A 44 -4.44 -6.42 -7.69
CA ASP A 44 -3.48 -5.37 -8.05
C ASP A 44 -3.04 -4.56 -6.81
N TYR A 45 -3.98 -4.21 -5.92
CA TYR A 45 -3.69 -3.53 -4.66
C TYR A 45 -2.77 -4.36 -3.74
N LEU A 46 -3.17 -5.60 -3.44
CA LEU A 46 -2.42 -6.50 -2.56
C LEU A 46 -1.02 -6.81 -3.10
N SER A 47 -0.87 -6.89 -4.43
CA SER A 47 0.45 -7.06 -5.05
C SER A 47 1.43 -5.92 -4.77
N VAL A 48 0.92 -4.70 -4.50
CA VAL A 48 1.73 -3.54 -4.14
C VAL A 48 1.96 -3.48 -2.63
N GLU A 49 0.97 -3.83 -1.82
CA GLU A 49 1.14 -3.99 -0.36
C GLU A 49 2.23 -5.01 -0.01
N GLU A 50 2.24 -6.17 -0.70
CA GLU A 50 3.28 -7.18 -0.52
C GLU A 50 4.67 -6.63 -0.85
N LYS A 51 4.80 -5.82 -1.91
CA LYS A 51 6.08 -5.20 -2.26
C LYS A 51 6.55 -4.19 -1.21
N TYR A 52 5.65 -3.46 -0.56
CA TYR A 52 6.02 -2.61 0.57
C TYR A 52 6.54 -3.43 1.75
N PHE A 53 5.88 -4.54 2.07
CA PHE A 53 6.32 -5.46 3.12
C PHE A 53 7.71 -6.06 2.83
N GLU A 54 7.92 -6.57 1.62
CA GLU A 54 9.21 -7.12 1.19
C GLU A 54 10.33 -6.07 1.18
N ALA A 55 10.03 -4.84 0.78
CA ALA A 55 11.00 -3.75 0.83
C ALA A 55 11.44 -3.44 2.27
N VAL A 56 10.48 -3.36 3.21
CA VAL A 56 10.80 -3.15 4.64
C VAL A 56 11.61 -4.31 5.21
N LYS A 57 11.24 -5.56 4.92
CA LYS A 57 12.00 -6.75 5.37
C LYS A 57 13.42 -6.75 4.82
N SER A 58 13.60 -6.51 3.53
CA SER A 58 14.92 -6.46 2.90
C SER A 58 15.81 -5.39 3.52
N MET A 59 15.24 -4.22 3.85
CA MET A 59 15.97 -3.16 4.54
C MET A 59 16.34 -3.54 5.98
N MET A 60 15.44 -4.21 6.71
CA MET A 60 15.72 -4.71 8.05
C MET A 60 16.86 -5.72 8.04
N ASP A 61 16.83 -6.67 7.11
CA ASP A 61 17.84 -7.72 6.97
C ASP A 61 19.22 -7.13 6.66
N GLU A 62 19.28 -6.22 5.67
CA GLU A 62 20.53 -5.54 5.27
C GLU A 62 21.11 -4.70 6.42
N MET A 63 20.25 -4.00 7.17
CA MET A 63 20.67 -3.16 8.29
C MET A 63 20.81 -3.91 9.62
N LYS A 64 20.51 -5.22 9.65
CA LYS A 64 20.49 -6.06 10.87
C LYS A 64 19.60 -5.49 11.98
N VAL A 65 18.42 -5.00 11.60
CA VAL A 65 17.41 -4.45 12.51
C VAL A 65 16.37 -5.53 12.83
N GLU A 66 16.26 -5.93 14.09
CA GLU A 66 15.36 -7.02 14.50
C GLU A 66 13.95 -6.54 14.86
N THR A 67 13.79 -5.25 15.18
CA THR A 67 12.51 -4.70 15.67
C THR A 67 12.17 -3.38 15.00
N LEU A 68 10.87 -3.20 14.73
CA LEU A 68 10.31 -1.94 14.23
C LEU A 68 9.26 -1.40 15.17
N LYS A 69 9.19 -0.08 15.26
CA LYS A 69 8.11 0.64 15.91
C LYS A 69 7.26 1.34 14.84
N ILE A 70 5.97 1.06 14.85
CA ILE A 70 4.99 1.75 14.01
C ILE A 70 4.43 2.92 14.83
N ASN A 71 4.51 4.14 14.28
CA ASN A 71 4.07 5.35 14.98
C ASN A 71 2.75 5.93 14.43
N GLU A 72 2.56 5.91 13.11
CA GLU A 72 1.46 6.61 12.43
C GLU A 72 0.70 5.66 11.51
N LEU A 73 0.14 4.59 12.09
CA LEU A 73 -0.74 3.70 11.35
C LEU A 73 -2.11 4.35 11.20
N GLU A 74 -2.50 4.65 9.96
CA GLU A 74 -3.83 5.16 9.67
C GLU A 74 -4.90 4.16 10.13
N LYS A 75 -5.89 4.65 10.87
CA LYS A 75 -7.06 3.84 11.25
C LYS A 75 -8.04 3.87 10.10
N ASN A 76 -8.35 2.69 9.56
CA ASN A 76 -9.30 2.56 8.45
C ASN A 76 -10.63 3.24 8.75
N HIS A 77 -11.00 4.21 7.92
CA HIS A 77 -12.33 4.84 7.89
C HIS A 77 -13.09 4.39 6.64
N TYR A 78 -13.08 3.09 6.34
CA TYR A 78 -13.81 2.54 5.21
C TYR A 78 -15.11 1.88 5.68
N LEU A 79 -16.18 2.26 4.98
CA LEU A 79 -17.57 1.85 5.14
C LEU A 79 -17.72 0.33 5.06
N SER A 80 -18.78 -0.18 5.69
CA SER A 80 -19.23 -1.58 5.69
C SER A 80 -19.00 -2.29 4.36
N ILE A 81 -17.95 -3.11 4.31
CA ILE A 81 -17.67 -4.03 3.21
C ILE A 81 -18.67 -5.20 3.35
N ASN A 82 -19.35 -5.58 2.27
CA ASN A 82 -20.22 -6.76 2.24
C ASN A 82 -19.43 -8.01 2.64
N GLU A 83 -20.08 -8.99 3.29
CA GLU A 83 -19.42 -10.10 3.97
C GLU A 83 -18.46 -10.92 3.08
N GLU A 84 -18.75 -11.04 1.77
CA GLU A 84 -17.98 -11.84 0.81
C GLU A 84 -16.60 -11.27 0.47
N ASP A 85 -16.44 -9.96 0.27
CA ASP A 85 -15.13 -9.32 0.04
C ASP A 85 -14.37 -9.07 1.35
N SER A 86 -15.06 -9.26 2.48
CA SER A 86 -14.53 -8.89 3.78
C SER A 86 -13.51 -9.89 4.31
N ASP A 87 -13.47 -11.15 3.88
CA ASP A 87 -12.59 -12.14 4.52
C ASP A 87 -11.11 -11.97 4.14
N GLU A 88 -10.79 -11.64 2.89
CA GLU A 88 -9.41 -11.34 2.47
C GLU A 88 -8.94 -9.97 2.96
N LEU A 89 -9.84 -8.97 2.93
CA LEU A 89 -9.55 -7.64 3.47
C LEU A 89 -9.45 -7.64 5.00
N LYS A 90 -10.33 -8.36 5.71
CA LYS A 90 -10.24 -8.58 7.17
C LYS A 90 -8.96 -9.32 7.52
N LYS A 91 -8.51 -10.28 6.71
CA LYS A 91 -7.22 -10.94 6.93
C LYS A 91 -6.07 -9.92 6.91
N CYS A 92 -6.08 -8.97 5.97
CA CYS A 92 -5.12 -7.86 5.94
C CYS A 92 -5.31 -6.86 7.11
N MET A 93 -6.55 -6.63 7.54
CA MET A 93 -6.89 -5.68 8.62
C MET A 93 -6.72 -6.25 10.05
N ILE A 94 -6.74 -7.57 10.24
CA ILE A 94 -6.60 -8.24 11.55
C ILE A 94 -5.14 -8.24 12.03
N TYR A 95 -4.16 -8.23 11.12
CA TYR A 95 -2.75 -8.08 11.50
C TYR A 95 -2.43 -6.73 12.17
N SER A 96 -3.31 -5.73 12.03
CA SER A 96 -3.21 -4.43 12.71
C SER A 96 -3.83 -4.42 14.12
N LYS A 97 -4.65 -5.41 14.50
CA LYS A 97 -5.42 -5.43 15.75
C LYS A 97 -4.91 -6.36 16.87
N LYS A 98 -3.78 -7.05 16.70
CA LYS A 98 -3.14 -7.81 17.80
C LYS A 98 -2.04 -7.00 18.47
N LYS A 99 -2.44 -6.09 19.36
CA LYS A 99 -1.71 -5.71 20.57
C LYS A 99 -2.68 -5.14 21.59
#